data_AF-A0A969JGD6-F1
#
_entry.id   AF-A0A969JGD6-F1
#
_cell.length_a   1.000
_cell.length_b   1.000
_cell.length_c   1.000
_cell.angle_alpha   90.00
_cell.angle_beta   90.00
_cell.angle_gamma   90.00
#
_symmetry.space_group_name_H-M   'P 1'
#
loop_
_entity.id
_entity.type
_entity.pdbx_description
1 polymer ?
#
loop_
_entity_poly.entity_id
_entity_poly.type
_entity_poly.pdbx_seq_one_letter_code
_entity_poly.pdbx_strand_id
1 'polypeptide(L)' 'MMNPNCFYHIATLEEWSAFQNEPIYATESLDTEGFIHCSYLEQLAETLELYFKNQGINR' A
#
# COMPACT_ATOMS: atom_id res chain seq x y z
N MET A 1 -9.09 -8.51 10.96
CA MET A 1 -9.39 -7.24 11.67
C MET A 1 -8.16 -6.35 11.53
N MET A 2 -8.33 -5.06 11.24
CA MET A 2 -7.22 -4.09 11.21
C MET A 2 -6.79 -3.76 12.64
N ASN A 3 -5.48 -3.63 12.85
CA ASN A 3 -4.84 -3.26 14.10
C ASN A 3 -4.47 -1.76 14.10
N PRO A 4 -4.91 -0.96 15.11
CA PRO A 4 -4.57 0.46 15.19
C PRO A 4 -3.09 0.73 15.44
N ASN A 5 -2.33 -0.25 15.94
CA ASN A 5 -0.89 -0.11 16.21
C ASN A 5 0.00 -0.57 15.04
N CYS A 6 -0.60 -0.88 13.88
CA CYS A 6 0.13 -1.21 12.67
C CYS A 6 0.09 -0.05 11.68
N PHE A 7 1.11 0.00 10.83
CA PHE A 7 1.10 0.78 9.59
C PHE A 7 0.83 -0.15 8.41
N TYR A 8 0.22 0.40 7.37
CA TYR A 8 -0.28 -0.32 6.21
C TYR A 8 0.31 0.28 4.95
N HIS A 9 0.72 -0.57 4.03
CA HIS A 9 0.98 -0.17 2.66
C HIS A 9 -0.23 -0.53 1.81
N ILE A 10 -0.71 0.39 0.97
CA ILE A 10 -1.80 0.14 0.02
C ILE A 10 -1.14 -0.29 -1.29
N ALA A 11 -1.52 -1.47 -1.78
CA ALA A 11 -1.09 -1.98 -3.07
C ALA A 11 -2.29 -2.47 -3.85
N THR A 12 -2.22 -2.34 -5.17
CA THR A 12 -3.12 -3.03 -6.09
C THR A 12 -2.90 -4.55 -6.01
N LEU A 13 -3.89 -5.31 -6.47
CA LEU A 13 -3.77 -6.76 -6.52
C LEU A 13 -2.61 -7.22 -7.43
N GLU A 14 -2.39 -6.50 -8.54
CA GLU A 14 -1.30 -6.78 -9.47
C GLU A 14 0.06 -6.58 -8.81
N GLU A 15 0.27 -5.43 -8.17
CA GLU A 15 1.51 -5.14 -7.43
C GLU A 15 1.75 -6.17 -6.33
N TRP A 16 0.73 -6.50 -5.54
CA TRP A 16 0.89 -7.48 -4.47
C TRP A 16 1.23 -8.87 -5.01
N SER A 17 0.58 -9.30 -6.10
CA SER A 17 0.77 -10.63 -6.70
C SER A 17 2.21 -10.86 -7.15
N ALA A 18 2.92 -9.82 -7.58
CA ALA A 18 4.32 -9.91 -8.00
C ALA A 18 5.27 -10.34 -6.86
N PHE A 19 4.91 -10.09 -5.60
CA PHE A 19 5.77 -10.35 -4.43
C PHE A 19 5.24 -11.44 -3.49
N GLN A 20 4.09 -12.06 -3.79
CA GLN A 20 3.48 -13.06 -2.89
C GLN A 20 4.36 -14.28 -2.61
N ASN A 21 5.25 -14.63 -3.54
CA ASN A 21 6.17 -15.76 -3.41
C ASN A 21 7.62 -15.32 -3.18
N GLU A 22 7.85 -14.02 -3.03
CA GLU A 22 9.18 -13.47 -2.82
C GLU A 22 9.49 -13.32 -1.32
N PRO A 23 10.75 -13.52 -0.92
CA PRO A 23 11.15 -13.35 0.49
C PRO A 23 11.22 -11.88 0.91
N ILE A 24 11.24 -10.96 -0.06
CA ILE A 24 11.39 -9.52 0.15
C ILE A 24 10.27 -8.80 -0.60
N TYR A 25 9.61 -7.89 0.10
CA TYR A 25 8.67 -6.94 -0.49
C TYR A 25 9.40 -5.65 -0.83
N ALA A 26 9.51 -5.32 -2.12
CA ALA A 26 10.21 -4.14 -2.62
C ALA A 26 9.39 -3.48 -3.73
N THR A 27 8.58 -2.48 -3.36
CA THR A 27 7.75 -1.73 -4.32
C THR A 27 8.58 -0.73 -5.12
N GLU A 28 8.06 -0.27 -6.25
CA GLU A 28 8.75 0.71 -7.12
C GLU A 28 9.20 1.98 -6.37
N SER A 29 8.41 2.43 -5.39
CA SER A 29 8.75 3.58 -4.53
C SER A 29 10.04 3.38 -3.72
N LEU A 30 10.38 2.15 -3.34
CA LEU A 30 11.63 1.87 -2.66
C LEU A 30 12.83 2.16 -3.56
N ASP A 31 12.74 1.83 -4.84
CA ASP A 31 13.82 2.03 -5.80
C ASP A 31 13.88 3.49 -6.30
N THR A 32 12.72 4.12 -6.51
CA THR A 32 12.62 5.46 -7.11
C THR A 32 12.72 6.60 -6.08
N GLU A 33 12.23 6.40 -4.86
CA GLU A 33 12.19 7.40 -3.78
C GLU A 33 13.05 7.02 -2.57
N GLY A 34 13.43 5.75 -2.44
CA GLY A 34 14.22 5.24 -1.31
C GLY A 34 13.39 4.78 -0.12
N PHE A 35 12.06 4.78 -0.19
CA PHE A 35 11.17 4.36 0.91
C PHE A 35 9.78 3.91 0.41
N ILE A 36 9.03 3.21 1.27
CA ILE A 36 7.66 2.74 0.99
C ILE A 36 6.65 3.62 1.73
N HIS A 37 5.63 4.11 1.02
CA HIS A 37 4.58 4.98 1.54
C HIS A 37 3.57 4.22 2.41
N CYS A 38 3.76 4.22 3.72
CA CYS A 38 2.83 3.60 4.66
C CYS A 38 1.86 4.61 5.29
N SER A 39 0.69 4.12 5.70
CA SER A 39 -0.34 4.90 6.41
C SER A 39 -0.75 4.19 7.71
N TYR A 40 -1.06 4.96 8.75
CA TYR A 40 -1.76 4.43 9.92
C TYR A 40 -3.22 4.10 9.58
N LEU A 41 -3.87 3.32 10.45
CA LEU A 41 -5.26 2.91 10.26
C LEU A 41 -6.20 4.11 10.06
N GLU A 42 -6.08 5.16 10.87
CA GLU A 42 -6.91 6.37 10.75
C GLU A 42 -6.66 7.17 9.46
N GLN A 43 -5.52 6.97 8.80
CA GLN A 43 -5.15 7.69 7.57
C GLN A 43 -5.60 6.95 6.30
N LEU A 44 -5.89 5.65 6.39
CA LEU A 44 -6.19 4.82 5.21
C LEU A 44 -7.31 5.38 4.33
N ALA A 45 -8.40 5.88 4.94
CA ALA A 45 -9.53 6.41 4.18
C ALA A 45 -9.15 7.64 3.35
N GLU A 46 -8.36 8.55 3.93
CA GLU A 46 -7.89 9.75 3.24
C GLU A 46 -6.84 9.41 2.17
N THR A 47 -5.90 8.52 2.47
CA THR A 47 -4.90 8.05 1.51
C THR A 47 -5.57 7.41 0.28
N LEU A 48 -6.62 6.60 0.48
CA LEU A 48 -7.38 6.00 -0.62
C LEU A 48 -8.10 7.05 -1.48
N GLU A 49 -8.69 8.08 -0.87
CA GLU A 49 -9.38 9.16 -1.59
C GLU A 49 -8.40 10.02 -2.41
N LEU A 50 -7.23 10.33 -1.87
CA LEU A 50 -6.27 11.24 -2.51
C LEU A 50 -5.47 10.55 -3.62
N TYR A 51 -5.02 9.31 -3.41
CA TYR A 51 -4.02 8.68 -4.27
C TYR A 51 -4.57 7.51 -5.11
N PHE A 52 -5.69 6.89 -4.70
CA PHE A 52 -6.18 5.65 -5.32
C PHE A 52 -7.59 5.75 -5.93
N LYS A 53 -8.25 6.91 -5.84
CA LYS A 53 -9.64 7.12 -6.30
C LYS A 53 -9.90 6.73 -7.75
N ASN A 54 -8.91 6.88 -8.63
CA ASN A 54 -9.03 6.54 -10.05
C ASN A 54 -8.39 5.19 -10.43
N GLN A 55 -7.83 4.46 -9.46
CA GLN A 55 -7.09 3.22 -9.70
C GLN A 55 -7.96 1.96 -9.60
N GLY A 56 -9.30 2.10 -9.51
CA GLY A 56 -10.21 0.96 -9.49
C GLY A 56 -10.08 0.04 -8.26
N ILE A 57 -9.36 0.48 -7.22
CA ILE A 57 -9.33 -0.19 -5.92
C ILE A 57 -10.73 0.00 -5.31
N ASN A 58 -11.59 -1.01 -5.48
CA ASN A 58 -12.96 -1.00 -4.97
C ASN A 58 -12.95 -0.82 -3.44
N ARG A 59 -13.78 0.10 -2.97
CA ARG A 59 -13.99 0.40 -1.54
C ARG A 59 -14.77 -0.70 -0.84
#